data_AF-A0A2V4MX52-F1
#
_entry.id   AF-A0A2V4MX52-F1
#
_cell.length_a   1.000
_cell.length_b   1.000
_cell.length_c   1.000
_cell.angle_alpha   90.00
_cell.angle_beta   90.00
_cell.angle_gamma   90.00
#
_symmetry.space_group_name_H-M   'P 1'
#
loop_
_entity.id
_entity.type
_entity.pdbx_description
1 polymer ?
#
loop_
_entity_poly.entity_id
_entity_poly.type
_entity_poly.pdbx_seq_one_letter_code
_entity_poly.pdbx_strand_id
1 'polypeptide(L)' 'MKREILQGARRWNGVTNCRRTVFRWLNRYNTWRRHSTTGQLCPAEYEHQHERRLSTMTLAA' A
#
# COMPACT_ATOMS: atom_id res chain seq x y z
N MET A 1 13.43 1.15 1.55
CA MET A 1 12.43 2.21 1.84
C MET A 1 12.32 3.14 0.63
N LYS A 2 11.11 3.53 0.19
CA LYS A 2 10.97 4.32 -1.04
C LYS A 2 11.48 5.75 -0.85
N ARG A 3 12.24 6.26 -1.84
CA ARG A 3 12.82 7.61 -1.83
C ARG A 3 11.76 8.72 -1.85
N GLU A 4 10.59 8.45 -2.44
CA GLU A 4 9.46 9.40 -2.48
C GLU A 4 8.97 9.80 -1.08
N ILE A 5 9.12 8.92 -0.09
CA ILE A 5 8.66 9.18 1.29
C ILE A 5 9.52 10.26 1.95
N LEU A 6 10.82 10.26 1.66
CA LEU A 6 11.77 11.24 2.18
C LEU A 6 11.65 12.63 1.54
N GLN A 7 10.83 12.78 0.49
CA GLN A 7 10.64 14.05 -0.21
C GLN A 7 11.96 14.72 -0.64
N GLY A 8 12.94 13.91 -1.05
CA GLY A 8 14.27 14.41 -1.45
C GLY A 8 15.26 14.64 -0.31
N ALA A 9 14.85 14.50 0.95
CA ALA A 9 15.78 14.56 2.07
C ALA A 9 16.75 13.37 2.11
N ARG A 10 17.99 13.60 2.57
CA ARG A 10 18.99 12.55 2.74
C ARG A 10 18.71 11.65 3.95
N ARG A 11 18.07 12.19 4.99
CA ARG A 11 17.72 11.50 6.24
C ARG A 11 16.53 12.17 6.93
N TRP A 12 15.89 11.46 7.85
CA TRP A 12 14.87 12.02 8.73
C TRP A 12 15.50 12.86 9.84
N ASN A 13 14.81 13.93 10.24
CA ASN A 13 15.22 14.79 11.36
C ASN A 13 14.97 14.16 12.75
N GLY A 14 14.47 12.92 12.80
CA GLY A 14 14.20 12.20 14.04
C GLY A 14 13.24 11.02 13.85
N VAL A 15 13.21 10.13 14.84
CA VAL A 15 12.41 8.89 14.81
C VAL A 15 10.91 9.19 14.75
N THR A 16 10.42 10.18 15.50
CA THR A 16 9.00 10.56 15.51
C THR A 16 8.50 11.02 14.14
N ASN A 17 9.29 11.87 13.47
CA ASN A 17 8.95 12.37 12.13
C ASN A 17 9.02 11.25 11.08
N CYS A 18 10.01 10.36 11.19
CA CYS A 18 10.09 9.16 10.36
C CYS A 18 8.81 8.31 10.52
N ARG A 19 8.47 7.91 11.75
CA ARG A 19 7.30 7.05 12.01
C ARG A 19 6.01 7.67 11.50
N ARG A 20 5.76 8.95 11.77
CA ARG A 20 4.54 9.65 11.32
C ARG A 20 4.45 9.69 9.80
N THR A 21 5.55 10.04 9.13
CA THR A 21 5.54 10.20 7.66
C THR A 21 5.41 8.85 6.97
N VAL A 22 6.12 7.83 7.46
CA VAL A 22 6.04 6.47 6.93
C VAL A 22 4.65 5.88 7.14
N PHE A 23 4.08 6.04 8.33
CA PHE A 23 2.73 5.54 8.61
C PHE A 23 1.68 6.21 7.72
N ARG A 24 1.77 7.53 7.54
CA ARG A 24 0.88 8.27 6.62
C ARG A 24 1.04 7.80 5.17
N TRP A 25 2.28 7.61 4.73
CA TRP A 25 2.57 7.14 3.39
C TRP A 25 2.06 5.72 3.17
N LEU A 26 2.30 4.81 4.11
CA LEU A 26 1.87 3.41 4.04
C LEU A 26 0.35 3.31 3.90
N ASN A 27 -0.40 4.04 4.74
CA ASN A 27 -1.86 4.09 4.65
C ASN A 27 -2.29 4.57 3.26
N ARG A 28 -1.81 5.74 2.82
CA ARG A 28 -2.18 6.28 1.50
C ARG A 28 -1.82 5.31 0.37
N TYR A 29 -0.65 4.69 0.44
CA TYR A 29 -0.18 3.76 -0.59
C TYR A 29 -1.09 2.54 -0.68
N ASN A 30 -1.40 1.91 0.45
CA ASN A 30 -2.16 0.68 0.49
C ASN A 30 -3.65 0.89 0.23
N THR A 31 -4.23 2.03 0.63
CA THR A 31 -5.68 2.23 0.54
C THR A 31 -6.13 3.08 -0.64
N TRP A 32 -5.30 4.00 -1.14
CA TRP A 32 -5.75 4.99 -2.12
C TRP A 32 -4.93 5.01 -3.41
N ARG A 33 -3.64 4.65 -3.38
CA ARG A 33 -2.81 4.75 -4.59
C ARG A 33 -3.17 3.65 -5.58
N ARG A 34 -3.59 4.06 -6.77
CA ARG A 34 -3.95 3.15 -7.86
C ARG A 34 -2.71 2.74 -8.65
N HIS A 35 -2.66 1.46 -9.05
CA HIS A 35 -1.56 0.90 -9.82
C HIS A 35 -2.08 0.32 -11.14
N SER A 36 -1.42 0.68 -12.25
CA SER A 36 -1.78 0.15 -13.58
C SER A 36 -1.64 -1.37 -13.66
N THR A 37 -0.62 -1.93 -13.02
CA THR A 37 -0.39 -3.39 -12.97
C THR A 37 -1.52 -4.16 -12.29
N THR A 38 -2.26 -3.53 -11.36
CA THR A 38 -3.40 -4.15 -10.65
C THR A 38 -4.75 -3.64 -11.17
N GLY A 39 -4.80 -3.17 -12.42
CA GLY A 39 -6.05 -2.70 -13.03
C GLY A 39 -6.59 -1.40 -12.44
N GLN A 40 -5.70 -0.50 -12.00
CA GLN A 40 -6.04 0.76 -11.33
C GLN A 40 -6.73 0.59 -9.96
N LEU A 41 -6.52 -0.54 -9.30
CA LEU A 41 -6.95 -0.76 -7.92
C LEU A 41 -5.85 -0.35 -6.94
N CYS A 42 -6.24 0.05 -5.72
CA CYS A 42 -5.26 0.12 -4.65
C CYS A 42 -4.84 -1.29 -4.18
N PRO A 43 -3.66 -1.44 -3.54
CA PRO A 43 -3.19 -2.73 -3.07
C PRO A 43 -4.19 -3.46 -2.16
N ALA A 44 -4.80 -2.77 -1.21
CA ALA A 44 -5.77 -3.38 -0.30
C ALA A 44 -7.03 -3.89 -1.02
N GLU A 45 -7.55 -3.14 -1.99
CA GLU A 45 -8.69 -3.58 -2.81
C GLU A 45 -8.33 -4.78 -3.68
N TYR A 46 -7.13 -4.76 -4.27
CA TYR A 46 -6.65 -5.87 -5.09
C TYR A 46 -6.53 -7.16 -4.26
N GLU A 47 -5.92 -7.08 -3.07
CA GLU A 47 -5.80 -8.22 -2.15
C GLU A 47 -7.18 -8.74 -1.73
N HIS A 48 -8.10 -7.86 -1.36
CA HIS A 48 -9.46 -8.26 -0.99
C HIS A 48 -10.21 -8.96 -2.14
N GLN A 49 -10.08 -8.46 -3.38
CA GLN A 49 -10.66 -9.13 -4.55
C GLN A 49 -9.99 -10.46 -4.86
N HIS A 50 -8.68 -10.56 -4.63
CA HIS A 50 -7.93 -11.79 -4.81
C HIS A 50 -8.38 -12.86 -3.80
N GLU A 51 -8.49 -12.50 -2.52
CA GLU A 51 -9.01 -13.38 -1.46
C GLU A 51 -10.43 -13.86 -1.78
N ARG A 52 -11.33 -12.96 -2.16
CA ARG A 52 -12.72 -13.32 -2.53
C ARG A 52 -12.78 -14.33 -3.67
N ARG A 53 -11.93 -14.18 -4.69
CA ARG A 53 -11.86 -15.12 -5.82
C ARG A 53 -11.40 -16.49 -5.35
N LEU A 54 -10.34 -16.55 -4.53
CA LEU A 54 -9.85 -17.81 -3.97
C LEU A 54 -10.93 -18.49 -3.12
N SER A 55 -11.61 -17.77 -2.22
CA SER A 55 -12.68 -18.34 -1.41
C SER A 55 -13.85 -18.86 -2.24
N THR A 56 -14.21 -18.16 -3.32
CA THR A 56 -15.27 -18.64 -4.24
C THR A 56 -14.88 -19.94 -4.93
N MET A 57 -13.60 -20.07 -5.34
CA MET A 57 -13.11 -21.29 -5.98
C MET A 57 -13.04 -22.47 -5.00
N THR A 58 -12.67 -22.22 -3.73
CA THR A 58 -12.68 -23.26 -2.69
C THR A 58 -14.09 -23.77 -2.37
N LEU A 59 -15.10 -22.90 -2.39
CA LEU A 59 -16.49 -23.28 -2.11
C LEU A 59 -17.17 -24.03 -3.29
N ALA A 60 -16.61 -23.92 -4.49
CA ALA A 60 -17.13 -24.57 -5.70
C ALA A 60 -16.47 -25.92 -6.03
N ALA A 61 -15.51 -26.37 -5.20
CA ALA A 61 -14.79 -27.64 -5.32
C ALA A 61 -15.28 -28.64 -4.27
#